data_AF-W2LBF9-F1
#
_entry.id   AF-W2LBF9-F1
#
_cell.length_a   1.000
_cell.length_b   1.000
_cell.length_c   1.000
_cell.angle_alpha   90.00
_cell.angle_beta   90.00
_cell.angle_gamma   90.00
#
_symmetry.space_group_name_H-M   'P 1'
#
loop_
_entity.id
_entity.type
_entity.pdbx_description
1 polymer ?
#
loop_
_entity_poly.entity_id
_entity_poly.type
_entity_poly.pdbx_seq_one_letter_code
_entity_poly.pdbx_strand_id
1 'polypeptide(L)'
;LTFILQKMDNSPPKKKKKKQRSYSVRKKRDAVRRIQEVGVEEVARELQCVRGTAHGWCQQADKLLSFTGHATSKTMKRQGRKELFPDVAAIVTFMKVKRRAELVSSNVCKFYYILLNLSGLRVIRLLLREELWSTCGKLSLIG
;
A
#
# COMPACT_ATOMS: atom_id res chain seq x y z
N LEU A 1 1.57 58.52 -10.98
CA LEU A 1 2.38 57.55 -10.20
C LEU A 1 1.53 56.65 -9.29
N THR A 2 0.39 57.11 -8.76
CA THR A 2 -0.51 56.30 -7.91
C THR A 2 -1.33 55.24 -8.65
N PHE A 3 -1.63 55.44 -9.94
CA PHE A 3 -2.49 54.52 -10.70
C PHE A 3 -1.82 53.19 -11.10
N ILE A 4 -0.49 53.15 -11.19
CA ILE A 4 0.26 51.95 -11.61
C ILE A 4 0.47 50.97 -10.44
N LEU A 5 0.60 51.48 -9.21
CA LEU A 5 0.82 50.64 -8.03
C LEU A 5 -0.42 49.79 -7.66
N GLN A 6 -1.62 50.20 -8.05
CA GLN A 6 -2.85 49.47 -7.71
C GLN A 6 -3.09 48.19 -8.54
N LYS A 7 -2.35 48.02 -9.65
CA LYS A 7 -2.47 46.84 -10.52
C LYS A 7 -1.73 45.62 -9.99
N MET A 8 -0.73 45.77 -9.12
CA MET A 8 0.16 44.67 -8.70
C MET A 8 -0.37 43.81 -7.54
N ASP A 9 -1.41 44.24 -6.83
CA ASP A 9 -2.01 43.47 -5.72
C ASP A 9 -3.21 42.59 -6.13
N ASN A 10 -3.46 42.43 -7.44
CA ASN A 10 -4.55 41.60 -7.95
C ASN A 10 -4.12 40.13 -8.15
N SER A 11 -3.38 39.58 -7.20
CA SER A 11 -3.16 38.12 -7.18
C SER A 11 -4.51 37.45 -6.86
N PRO A 12 -5.03 36.55 -7.70
CA PRO A 12 -6.30 35.90 -7.42
C PRO A 12 -6.21 35.23 -6.05
N PRO A 13 -7.19 35.45 -5.15
CA PRO A 13 -7.11 34.94 -3.79
C PRO A 13 -6.86 33.43 -3.85
N LYS A 14 -5.73 32.99 -3.28
CA LYS A 14 -5.34 31.59 -3.22
C LYS A 14 -6.53 30.82 -2.64
N LYS A 15 -7.23 30.03 -3.46
CA LYS A 15 -8.42 29.26 -3.04
C LYS A 15 -8.01 28.38 -1.87
N LYS A 16 -8.44 28.75 -0.65
CA LYS A 16 -8.22 27.94 0.54
C LYS A 16 -8.87 26.58 0.28
N LYS A 17 -8.07 25.50 0.31
CA LYS A 17 -8.58 24.13 0.18
C LYS A 17 -9.57 23.91 1.33
N LYS A 18 -10.88 23.84 1.03
CA LYS A 18 -11.89 23.53 2.03
C LYS A 18 -11.54 22.16 2.63
N LYS A 19 -11.33 22.09 3.95
CA LYS A 19 -11.07 20.84 4.66
C LYS A 19 -12.26 19.90 4.39
N GLN A 20 -12.03 18.81 3.66
CA GLN A 20 -13.10 17.85 3.41
C GLN A 20 -13.47 17.17 4.74
N ARG A 21 -14.72 17.37 5.18
CA ARG A 21 -15.25 16.74 6.39
C ARG A 21 -15.57 15.28 6.05
N SER A 22 -14.88 14.35 6.70
CA SER A 22 -15.14 12.92 6.52
C SER A 22 -16.28 12.47 7.44
N TYR A 23 -17.33 11.87 6.87
CA TYR A 23 -18.45 11.30 7.61
C TYR A 23 -18.41 9.77 7.56
N SER A 24 -18.71 9.11 8.67
CA SER A 24 -18.85 7.65 8.73
C SER A 24 -20.13 7.19 8.04
N VAL A 25 -20.16 5.94 7.58
CA VAL A 25 -21.32 5.32 6.96
C VAL A 25 -22.54 5.35 7.90
N ARG A 26 -22.35 5.13 9.21
CA ARG A 26 -23.43 5.29 10.21
C ARG A 26 -24.11 6.66 10.11
N LYS A 27 -23.33 7.74 10.17
CA LYS A 27 -23.86 9.11 10.08
C LYS A 27 -24.56 9.36 8.75
N LYS A 28 -24.05 8.81 7.65
CA LYS A 28 -24.68 8.92 6.32
C LYS A 28 -26.03 8.19 6.27
N ARG A 29 -26.14 6.98 6.85
CA ARG A 29 -27.42 6.25 6.92
C ARG A 29 -28.45 6.96 7.77
N ASP A 30 -28.03 7.45 8.94
CA ASP A 30 -28.92 8.21 9.84
C ASP A 30 -29.43 9.47 9.13
N ALA A 31 -28.56 10.18 8.42
CA ALA A 31 -28.94 11.31 7.58
C ALA A 31 -29.93 10.91 6.48
N VAL A 32 -29.70 9.81 5.75
CA VAL A 32 -30.60 9.35 4.69
C VAL A 32 -31.99 9.01 5.23
N ARG A 33 -32.09 8.34 6.39
CA ARG A 33 -33.38 8.07 7.03
C ARG A 33 -34.13 9.35 7.36
N ARG A 34 -33.45 10.33 7.97
CA ARG A 34 -34.07 11.63 8.25
C ARG A 34 -34.44 12.41 6.99
N ILE A 35 -33.65 12.32 5.93
CA ILE A 35 -33.98 12.99 4.66
C ILE A 35 -35.33 12.48 4.10
N GLN A 36 -35.66 11.21 4.31
CA GLN A 36 -36.95 10.66 3.90
C GLN A 36 -38.11 11.19 4.75
N GLU A 37 -37.86 11.61 5.99
CA GLU A 37 -38.87 12.12 6.93
C GLU A 37 -39.08 13.64 6.82
N VAL A 38 -37.99 14.42 6.79
CA VAL A 38 -38.00 15.90 6.88
C VAL A 38 -37.41 16.60 5.66
N GLY A 39 -36.83 15.87 4.72
CA GLY A 39 -36.23 16.43 3.51
C GLY A 39 -34.77 16.85 3.63
N VAL A 40 -34.16 17.14 2.48
CA VAL A 40 -32.70 17.38 2.35
C VAL A 40 -32.24 18.66 3.05
N GLU A 41 -33.06 19.71 3.04
CA GLU A 41 -32.68 21.04 3.53
C GLU A 41 -32.60 21.08 5.04
N GLU A 42 -33.59 20.50 5.72
CA GLU A 42 -33.61 20.45 7.17
C GLU A 42 -32.46 19.60 7.72
N VAL A 43 -32.20 18.44 7.10
CA VAL A 43 -31.06 17.59 7.49
C VAL A 43 -29.71 18.26 7.22
N ALA A 44 -29.59 19.05 6.16
CA ALA A 44 -28.39 19.83 5.90
C ALA A 44 -28.15 20.90 6.98
N ARG A 45 -29.23 21.52 7.47
CA ARG A 45 -29.22 22.49 8.57
C ARG A 45 -28.83 21.83 9.89
N GLU A 46 -29.47 20.71 10.25
CA GLU A 46 -29.19 19.93 11.46
C GLU A 46 -27.72 19.45 11.51
N LEU A 47 -27.22 18.90 10.40
CA LEU A 47 -25.86 18.33 10.33
C LEU A 47 -24.78 19.36 10.02
N GLN A 48 -25.16 20.63 9.84
CA GLN A 48 -24.29 21.73 9.40
C GLN A 48 -23.42 21.30 8.21
N CYS A 49 -24.06 20.68 7.22
CA CYS A 49 -23.39 20.21 6.01
C CYS A 49 -23.88 21.01 4.80
N VAL A 50 -23.06 21.08 3.75
CA VAL A 50 -23.47 21.73 2.51
C VAL A 50 -24.64 20.93 1.91
N ARG A 51 -25.70 21.60 1.45
CA ARG A 51 -26.88 20.98 0.80
C ARG A 51 -26.50 19.89 -0.20
N GLY A 52 -25.49 20.14 -1.04
CA GLY A 52 -24.99 19.18 -2.03
C GLY A 52 -24.47 17.87 -1.44
N THR A 53 -23.95 17.89 -0.21
CA THR A 53 -23.50 16.69 0.51
C THR A 53 -24.68 15.83 0.95
N ALA A 54 -25.71 16.43 1.56
CA ALA A 54 -26.93 15.74 1.96
C ALA A 54 -27.67 15.18 0.73
N HIS A 55 -27.77 15.98 -0.34
CA HIS A 55 -28.32 15.54 -1.62
C HIS A 55 -27.54 14.36 -2.22
N GLY A 56 -26.20 14.41 -2.20
CA GLY A 56 -25.35 13.32 -2.67
C GLY A 56 -25.55 12.02 -1.89
N TRP A 57 -25.84 12.09 -0.58
CA TRP A 57 -26.20 10.91 0.21
C TRP A 57 -27.59 10.38 -0.14
N CYS A 58 -28.57 11.27 -0.39
CA CYS A 58 -29.89 10.89 -0.85
C CYS A 58 -29.83 10.14 -2.19
N GLN A 59 -29.03 10.61 -3.15
CA GLN A 59 -28.80 9.90 -4.42
C GLN A 59 -28.12 8.54 -4.25
N GLN A 60 -27.39 8.34 -3.16
CA GLN A 60 -26.70 7.09 -2.83
C GLN A 60 -27.46 6.27 -1.78
N ALA A 61 -28.73 6.61 -1.49
CA ALA A 61 -29.51 6.03 -0.40
C ALA A 61 -29.57 4.50 -0.48
N ASP A 62 -29.94 3.95 -1.63
CA ASP A 62 -30.06 2.50 -1.81
C ASP A 62 -28.75 1.78 -1.51
N LYS A 63 -27.64 2.31 -2.02
CA LYS A 63 -26.30 1.76 -1.80
C LYS A 63 -25.89 1.88 -0.32
N LEU A 64 -26.27 2.96 0.35
CA LEU A 64 -25.97 3.23 1.77
C LEU A 64 -26.74 2.29 2.70
N LEU A 65 -28.00 2.02 2.36
CA LEU A 65 -28.90 1.12 3.10
C LEU A 65 -28.54 -0.35 2.84
N SER A 66 -28.19 -0.71 1.60
CA SER A 66 -27.79 -2.07 1.23
C SER A 66 -26.35 -2.43 1.62
N PHE A 67 -25.59 -1.51 2.24
CA PHE A 67 -24.18 -1.75 2.58
C PHE A 67 -24.03 -2.59 3.86
N THR A 68 -23.65 -3.85 3.69
CA THR A 68 -23.35 -4.84 4.75
C THR A 68 -21.94 -4.72 5.36
N GLY A 69 -21.23 -3.60 5.13
CA GLY A 69 -19.92 -3.38 5.73
C GLY A 69 -19.96 -2.68 7.08
N HIS A 70 -18.78 -2.44 7.65
CA HIS A 70 -18.66 -1.88 8.99
C HIS A 70 -19.15 -0.44 9.09
N ALA A 71 -20.01 -0.17 10.09
CA ALA A 71 -20.73 1.11 10.24
C ALA A 71 -19.82 2.31 10.57
N THR A 72 -18.65 2.08 11.18
CA THR A 72 -17.67 3.16 11.46
C THR A 72 -16.81 3.52 10.25
N SER A 73 -16.83 2.69 9.18
CA SER A 73 -16.09 2.96 7.97
C SER A 73 -16.48 4.31 7.37
N LYS A 74 -15.50 5.04 6.82
CA LYS A 74 -15.72 6.31 6.12
C LYS A 74 -16.13 6.08 4.66
N THR A 75 -15.79 4.92 4.11
CA THR A 75 -16.01 4.55 2.71
C THR A 75 -16.88 3.29 2.61
N MET A 76 -17.75 3.26 1.60
CA MET A 76 -18.59 2.09 1.28
C MET A 76 -17.88 1.11 0.34
N LYS A 77 -16.81 1.55 -0.33
CA LYS A 77 -15.87 0.68 -1.04
C LYS A 77 -14.53 0.73 -0.32
N ARG A 78 -13.82 -0.38 -0.27
CA ARG A 78 -12.37 -0.35 0.01
C ARG A 78 -11.72 0.42 -1.14
N GLN A 79 -11.42 1.70 -0.92
CA GLN A 79 -10.52 2.46 -1.77
C GLN A 79 -9.10 2.09 -1.34
N GLY A 80 -8.64 0.93 -1.80
CA GLY A 80 -7.23 0.64 -1.94
C GLY A 80 -6.92 0.61 -3.43
N ARG A 81 -5.75 1.10 -3.85
CA ARG A 81 -5.20 0.65 -5.12
C ARG A 81 -5.20 -0.88 -5.06
N LYS A 82 -5.86 -1.54 -6.02
CA LYS A 82 -5.50 -2.93 -6.30
C LYS A 82 -4.08 -2.82 -6.84
N GLU A 83 -3.09 -2.97 -5.97
CA GLU A 83 -1.73 -3.13 -6.43
C GLU A 83 -1.74 -4.38 -7.31
N LEU A 84 -1.69 -4.14 -8.63
CA LEU A 84 -1.36 -5.18 -9.58
C LEU A 84 0.07 -5.53 -9.25
N PHE A 85 0.25 -6.53 -8.39
CA PHE A 85 1.55 -7.11 -8.15
C PHE A 85 2.02 -7.69 -9.48
N PRO A 86 3.08 -7.13 -10.10
CA PRO A 86 3.63 -7.72 -11.31
C PRO A 86 4.13 -9.13 -10.95
N ASP A 87 3.59 -10.11 -11.68
CA ASP A 87 3.91 -11.53 -11.63
C ASP A 87 4.21 -12.13 -10.25
N VAL A 88 3.15 -12.49 -9.53
CA VAL A 88 3.21 -13.23 -8.27
C VAL A 88 3.99 -14.54 -8.41
N ALA A 89 3.96 -15.18 -9.59
CA ALA A 89 4.68 -16.43 -9.81
C ALA A 89 6.19 -16.22 -9.82
N ALA A 90 6.69 -15.11 -10.39
CA ALA A 90 8.10 -14.76 -10.36
C ALA A 90 8.60 -14.55 -8.92
N ILE A 91 7.85 -13.84 -8.08
CA ILE A 91 8.23 -13.58 -6.67
C ILE A 91 8.26 -14.89 -5.88
N VAL A 92 7.23 -15.73 -6.01
CA VAL A 92 7.19 -17.04 -5.33
C VAL A 92 8.33 -17.94 -5.80
N THR A 93 8.66 -17.90 -7.08
CA THR A 93 9.80 -18.67 -7.64
C THR A 93 11.12 -18.18 -7.06
N PHE A 94 11.34 -16.86 -7.02
CA PHE A 94 12.51 -16.27 -6.39
C PHE A 94 12.65 -16.68 -4.92
N MET A 95 11.57 -16.60 -4.13
CA MET A 95 11.59 -17.01 -2.73
C MET A 95 11.89 -18.50 -2.55
N LYS A 96 11.34 -19.37 -3.43
CA LYS A 96 11.62 -20.81 -3.42
C LYS A 96 13.06 -21.11 -3.78
N VAL A 97 13.62 -20.43 -4.79
CA VAL A 97 15.01 -20.59 -5.22
C VAL A 97 15.98 -20.16 -4.10
N LYS A 98 15.75 -19.00 -3.47
CA LYS A 98 16.55 -18.55 -2.33
C LYS A 98 16.53 -19.55 -1.17
N ARG A 99 15.36 -20.05 -0.79
CA ARG A 99 15.24 -21.05 0.28
C ARG A 99 16.00 -22.35 -0.04
N ARG A 100 15.97 -22.82 -1.29
CA ARG A 100 16.74 -23.99 -1.71
C ARG A 100 18.24 -23.74 -1.67
N ALA A 101 18.70 -22.57 -2.13
CA ALA A 101 20.12 -22.21 -2.10
C ALA A 101 20.67 -22.13 -0.67
N GLU A 102 19.91 -21.56 0.27
CA GLU A 102 20.30 -21.47 1.69
C GLU A 102 20.34 -22.85 2.38
N LEU A 103 19.43 -23.76 2.01
CA LEU A 103 19.45 -25.14 2.51
C LEU A 103 20.64 -25.93 1.95
N VAL A 104 20.95 -25.75 0.66
CA VAL A 104 22.12 -26.38 0.03
C VAL A 104 23.42 -25.83 0.63
N SER A 105 23.54 -24.52 0.84
CA SER A 105 24.73 -23.94 1.47
C SER A 105 24.91 -24.41 2.92
N SER A 106 23.82 -24.54 3.69
CA SER A 106 23.87 -25.09 5.05
C SER A 106 24.31 -26.56 5.05
N ASN A 107 23.80 -27.37 4.13
CA ASN A 107 24.15 -28.79 4.05
C ASN A 107 25.58 -29.00 3.53
N VAL A 108 26.02 -28.24 2.52
CA VAL A 108 27.40 -28.29 2.01
C VAL A 108 28.40 -27.85 3.09
N CYS A 109 28.10 -26.80 3.87
CA CYS A 109 28.93 -26.41 5.02
C CYS A 109 29.02 -27.50 6.08
N LYS A 110 27.91 -28.19 6.38
CA LYS A 110 27.90 -29.32 7.34
C LYS A 110 28.71 -30.51 6.82
N PHE A 111 28.57 -30.86 5.55
CA PHE A 111 29.37 -31.91 4.92
C PHE A 111 30.86 -31.57 4.93
N TYR A 112 31.23 -30.32 4.61
CA TYR A 112 32.62 -29.87 4.66
C TYR A 112 33.20 -29.95 6.07
N TYR A 113 32.44 -29.55 7.10
CA TYR A 113 32.87 -29.65 8.49
C TYR A 113 33.07 -31.11 8.94
N ILE A 114 32.19 -32.03 8.52
CA ILE A 114 32.32 -33.46 8.80
C ILE A 114 33.54 -34.05 8.08
N LEU A 115 33.76 -33.72 6.80
CA LEU A 115 34.91 -34.18 6.01
C LEU A 115 36.25 -33.68 6.56
N LEU A 116 36.29 -32.43 7.06
CA LEU A 116 37.45 -31.85 7.76
C LEU A 116 37.79 -32.56 9.08
N ASN A 117 36.78 -33.11 9.77
CA ASN A 117 36.97 -33.80 11.04
C ASN A 117 37.27 -35.31 10.89
N LEU A 118 36.92 -35.92 9.73
CA LEU A 118 37.10 -37.36 9.46
C LEU A 118 38.38 -37.71 8.70
N SER A 119 39.19 -36.75 8.27
CA SER A 119 40.42 -37.05 7.53
C SER A 119 41.64 -36.31 8.09
N GLY A 120 42.67 -37.09 8.45
CA GLY A 120 43.98 -36.60 8.84
C GLY A 120 44.54 -35.64 7.80
N LEU A 121 44.74 -34.40 8.24
CA LEU A 121 45.15 -33.27 7.41
C LEU A 121 46.45 -33.54 6.66
N ARG A 122 46.41 -33.47 5.32
CA ARG A 122 47.49 -32.90 4.49
C ARG A 122 47.13 -32.83 3.00
N VAL A 123 46.32 -33.74 2.47
CA VAL A 123 46.12 -33.86 1.01
C VAL A 123 44.99 -32.96 0.47
N ILE A 124 43.90 -32.77 1.22
CA ILE A 124 42.71 -32.02 0.74
C ILE A 124 42.95 -30.49 0.66
N ARG A 125 43.89 -29.95 1.45
CA ARG A 125 44.16 -28.49 1.47
C ARG A 125 44.76 -27.98 0.15
N LEU A 126 45.40 -28.85 -0.64
CA LEU A 126 46.00 -28.49 -1.92
C LEU A 126 45.01 -28.62 -3.08
N LEU A 127 44.12 -29.62 -3.06
CA LEU A 127 43.08 -29.80 -4.09
C LEU A 127 41.98 -28.74 -4.02
N LEU A 128 41.65 -28.22 -2.83
CA LEU A 128 40.57 -27.23 -2.71
C LEU A 128 40.97 -25.80 -3.14
N ARG A 129 42.27 -25.51 -3.31
CA ARG A 129 42.75 -24.16 -3.70
C ARG A 129 42.57 -23.89 -5.19
N GLU A 130 42.59 -24.90 -6.06
CA GLU A 130 42.40 -24.72 -7.50
C GLU A 130 40.91 -24.59 -7.91
N GLU A 131 39.98 -25.31 -7.25
CA GLU A 131 38.56 -25.21 -7.60
C GLU A 131 37.86 -23.93 -7.07
N LEU A 132 38.38 -23.33 -5.99
CA LEU A 132 37.80 -22.12 -5.39
C LEU A 132 38.06 -20.84 -6.21
N TRP A 133 39.12 -20.77 -7.03
CA TRP A 133 39.33 -19.62 -7.93
C TRP A 133 38.34 -19.62 -9.10
N SER A 134 37.97 -20.81 -9.60
CA SER A 134 37.07 -20.98 -10.75
C SER A 134 35.60 -20.64 -10.41
N THR A 135 35.18 -20.93 -9.19
CA THR A 135 33.80 -20.71 -8.72
C THR A 135 33.57 -19.32 -8.13
N CYS A 136 34.55 -18.74 -7.43
CA CYS A 136 34.43 -17.37 -6.91
C CYS A 136 34.62 -16.28 -7.98
N GLY A 137 35.40 -16.52 -9.04
CA GLY A 137 35.61 -15.54 -10.12
C GLY A 137 34.37 -15.23 -10.98
N LYS A 138 33.41 -16.15 -11.08
CA LYS A 138 32.18 -15.97 -11.88
C LYS A 138 31.09 -15.15 -11.18
N LEU A 139 31.17 -14.97 -9.86
CA LEU A 139 30.20 -14.18 -9.10
C LEU A 139 30.52 -12.67 -9.06
N SER A 140 31.71 -12.25 -9.51
CA SER A 140 32.09 -10.83 -9.59
C SER A 140 31.77 -10.16 -10.93
N LEU A 141 31.24 -10.89 -11.92
CA LEU A 141 30.97 -10.40 -13.29
C LEU A 141 29.48 -10.24 -13.60
N ILE A 142 28.61 -10.36 -12.59
CA ILE A 142 27.15 -10.15 -12.71
C ILE A 142 26.70 -9.00 -11.76
N GLY A 143 27.62 -8.08 -11.44
CA GLY A 143 27.34 -6.83 -10.74
C GLY A 143 27.42 -5.64 -11.69
#